data_AF-A0A2H5NVL8-F1
#
_entry.id   AF-A0A2H5NVL8-F1
#
_cell.length_a   1.000
_cell.length_b   1.000
_cell.length_c   1.000
_cell.angle_alpha   90.00
_cell.angle_beta   90.00
_cell.angle_gamma   90.00
#
_symmetry.space_group_name_H-M   'P 1'
#
loop_
_entity.id
_entity.type
_entity.pdbx_description
1 polymer ?
#
loop_
_entity_poly.entity_id
_entity_poly.type
_entity_poly.pdbx_seq_one_letter_code
_entity_poly.pdbx_strand_id
1 'polypeptide(L)' 'MNGISLGQGLPNISISRSVGLPELRRLRRTFIKLTGQTSLSGPPPPSDADSAKRMFVDYLNRELETTV' A
#
# COMPACT_ATOMS: atom_id res chain seq x y z
N MET A 1 14.57 11.85 2.23
CA MET A 1 13.35 11.09 1.90
C MET A 1 13.45 10.68 0.44
N ASN A 2 13.53 9.38 0.16
CA ASN A 2 13.62 8.88 -1.22
C ASN A 2 12.21 8.51 -1.67
N GLY A 3 11.60 9.38 -2.46
CA GLY A 3 10.28 9.17 -3.03
C GLY A 3 10.36 8.30 -4.29
N ILE A 4 9.62 7.19 -4.33
CA ILE A 4 9.58 6.27 -5.48
C ILE A 4 8.28 6.47 -6.25
N SER A 5 8.39 6.86 -7.52
CA SER A 5 7.23 7.03 -8.42
C SER A 5 6.93 5.71 -9.12
N LEU A 6 5.70 5.20 -8.96
CA LEU A 6 5.26 3.93 -9.56
C LEU A 6 4.52 4.08 -10.89
N GLY A 7 4.22 5.32 -11.31
CA GLY A 7 3.50 5.61 -12.54
C GLY A 7 2.59 6.82 -12.43
N GLN A 8 1.98 7.18 -13.55
CA GLN A 8 1.09 8.34 -13.63
C GLN A 8 -0.22 8.08 -12.86
N GLY A 9 -0.64 9.04 -12.04
CA GLY A 9 -1.90 8.95 -11.28
C GLY A 9 -1.84 8.23 -9.93
N LEU A 10 -0.66 7.73 -9.52
CA LEU A 10 -0.45 7.13 -8.20
C LEU A 10 0.34 8.07 -7.28
N PRO A 11 0.08 8.05 -5.96
CA PRO A 11 0.91 8.78 -5.02
C PRO A 11 2.35 8.26 -5.05
N ASN A 12 3.29 9.11 -4.63
CA ASN A 12 4.68 8.69 -4.48
C ASN A 12 4.80 7.80 -3.24
N ILE A 13 5.66 6.78 -3.28
CA ILE A 13 5.99 6.02 -2.08
C ILE A 13 7.13 6.71 -1.34
N SER A 14 6.88 7.12 -0.10
CA SER A 14 7.90 7.61 0.81
C SER A 14 8.56 6.45 1.53
N ILE A 15 9.79 6.12 1.14
CA ILE A 15 10.59 5.11 1.85
C ILE A 15 11.62 5.82 2.73
N SER A 16 11.41 5.76 4.05
CA SER A 16 12.32 6.33 5.05
C SER A 16 13.45 5.37 5.46
N ARG A 17 13.28 4.06 5.22
CA ARG A 17 14.23 3.00 5.59
C ARG A 17 14.39 1.96 4.48
N SER A 18 15.51 1.26 4.45
CA SER A 18 15.69 0.13 3.53
C SER A 18 14.63 -0.95 3.78
N VAL A 19 13.88 -1.30 2.74
CA VAL A 19 12.85 -2.36 2.75
C VAL A 19 13.34 -3.53 1.92
N GLY A 20 13.37 -4.72 2.53
CA GLY A 20 13.76 -5.94 1.82
C GLY A 20 12.65 -6.50 0.94
N LEU A 21 13.01 -7.23 -0.12
CA LEU A 21 12.04 -7.95 -0.96
C LEU A 21 11.11 -8.88 -0.16
N PRO A 22 11.59 -9.65 0.84
CA PRO A 22 10.73 -10.48 1.68
C PRO A 22 9.71 -9.68 2.49
N GLU A 23 10.11 -8.51 3.00
CA GLU A 23 9.25 -7.58 3.75
C GLU A 23 8.15 -7.02 2.84
N LEU A 24 8.52 -6.53 1.65
CA LEU A 24 7.57 -6.02 0.67
C LEU A 24 6.57 -7.11 0.21
N ARG A 25 7.03 -8.35 0.03
CA ARG A 25 6.15 -9.50 -0.26
C ARG A 25 5.17 -9.80 0.88
N ARG A 26 5.59 -9.61 2.14
CA ARG A 26 4.71 -9.77 3.30
C ARG A 26 3.64 -8.67 3.32
N LEU A 27 4.04 -7.41 3.14
CA LEU A 27 3.11 -6.27 3.08
C LEU A 27 2.06 -6.45 1.98
N ARG A 28 2.45 -6.88 0.78
CA ARG A 28 1.51 -7.21 -0.30
C ARG A 28 0.50 -8.27 0.11
N ARG A 29 0.93 -9.38 0.75
CA ARG A 29 0.03 -10.45 1.19
C ARG A 29 -0.95 -9.96 2.26
N THR A 30 -0.46 -9.17 3.22
CA THR A 30 -1.30 -8.57 4.27
C THR A 30 -2.34 -7.65 3.66
N PHE A 31 -1.95 -6.75 2.77
CA PHE A 31 -2.86 -5.86 2.06
C PHE A 31 -3.98 -6.65 1.36
N ILE A 32 -3.63 -7.64 0.53
CA ILE A 32 -4.62 -8.48 -0.19
C ILE A 32 -5.58 -9.15 0.79
N LYS A 33 -5.06 -9.67 1.92
CA LYS A 33 -5.88 -10.31 2.95
C LYS A 33 -6.84 -9.32 3.59
N LEU A 34 -6.37 -8.12 3.95
CA LEU A 34 -7.18 -7.07 4.56
C LEU A 34 -8.27 -6.58 3.61
N THR A 35 -7.92 -6.32 2.34
CA THR A 35 -8.89 -5.83 1.34
C THR A 35 -9.87 -6.90 0.87
N GLY A 36 -9.51 -8.19 1.00
CA GLY A 36 -10.40 -9.32 0.72
C GLY A 36 -11.35 -9.67 1.87
N GLN A 37 -11.13 -9.11 3.07
CA GLN A 37 -12.02 -9.30 4.22
C GLN A 37 -13.17 -8.28 4.17
N THR A 38 -14.20 -8.58 3.39
CA THR A 38 -15.40 -7.73 3.22
C THR A 38 -16.36 -7.72 4.44
N SER A 39 -15.90 -8.12 5.63
CA SER A 39 -16.77 -8.28 6.82
C SER A 39 -16.47 -7.30 7.96
N LEU A 40 -15.52 -6.39 7.81
CA LEU A 40 -15.28 -5.32 8.79
C LEU A 40 -15.89 -4.03 8.25
N SER A 41 -16.95 -3.54 8.89
CA SER A 41 -17.68 -2.31 8.58
C SER A 41 -16.75 -1.21 8.06
N GLY A 42 -16.77 -0.99 6.75
CA GLY A 42 -15.86 -0.08 6.05
C GLY A 42 -16.28 0.14 4.60
N PRO A 43 -15.70 1.13 3.93
CA PRO A 43 -16.00 1.44 2.53
C PRO A 43 -15.87 0.19 1.65
N PRO A 44 -16.71 0.04 0.62
CA PRO A 44 -16.65 -1.11 -0.27
C PRO A 44 -15.24 -1.23 -0.89
N PRO A 45 -14.79 -2.46 -1.17
CA PRO A 45 -13.51 -2.67 -1.83
C PRO A 45 -13.47 -1.93 -3.18
N PRO A 46 -12.28 -1.51 -3.63
CA PRO A 46 -12.14 -0.77 -4.88
C PRO A 46 -12.69 -1.59 -6.04
N SER A 47 -13.55 -0.97 -6.84
CA SER A 47 -14.21 -1.63 -7.98
C SER A 47 -13.32 -1.70 -9.23
N ASP A 48 -12.27 -0.88 -9.29
CA ASP A 48 -11.34 -0.79 -10.42
C ASP A 48 -9.87 -0.95 -10.00
N ALA A 49 -9.04 -1.32 -10.97
CA ALA A 49 -7.63 -1.62 -10.76
C ALA A 49 -6.81 -0.40 -10.31
N ASP A 50 -7.17 0.81 -10.74
CA ASP A 50 -6.40 2.01 -10.41
C ASP A 50 -6.69 2.47 -8.98
N SER A 51 -7.94 2.40 -8.55
CA SER A 51 -8.33 2.57 -7.14
C SER A 51 -7.65 1.54 -6.24
N ALA A 52 -7.54 0.28 -6.67
CA ALA A 52 -6.83 -0.76 -5.92
C ALA A 52 -5.32 -0.48 -5.79
N LYS A 53 -4.67 -0.03 -6.87
CA LYS A 53 -3.27 0.39 -6.84
C LYS A 53 -3.08 1.57 -5.89
N ARG A 54 -3.94 2.58 -5.94
CA ARG A 54 -3.87 3.76 -5.08
C ARG A 54 -3.98 3.40 -3.61
N MET A 55 -4.94 2.55 -3.26
CA MET A 55 -5.10 2.02 -1.90
C MET A 55 -3.87 1.23 -1.43
N PHE A 56 -3.24 0.46 -2.33
CA PHE A 56 -2.02 -0.25 -1.99
C PHE A 56 -0.84 0.69 -1.74
N VAL A 57 -0.70 1.76 -2.53
CA VAL A 57 0.32 2.80 -2.29
C VAL A 57 0.10 3.49 -0.95
N ASP A 58 -1.15 3.87 -0.64
CA ASP A 58 -1.47 4.50 0.65
C ASP A 58 -1.16 3.57 1.83
N TYR A 59 -1.46 2.28 1.68
CA TYR A 59 -1.08 1.26 2.66
C TYR A 59 0.44 1.16 2.83
N LEU A 60 1.20 1.15 1.72
CA LEU A 60 2.67 1.13 1.80
C LEU A 60 3.22 2.38 2.49
N ASN A 61 2.69 3.57 2.18
CA ASN A 61 3.10 4.80 2.85
C ASN A 61 2.84 4.72 4.35
N ARG A 62 1.66 4.27 4.79
CA ARG A 62 1.37 4.07 6.21
C ARG A 62 2.35 3.12 6.91
N GLU A 63 2.67 1.98 6.30
CA GLU A 63 3.52 0.97 6.92
C GLU A 63 5.01 1.33 6.86
N LEU A 64 5.44 2.06 5.83
CA LEU A 64 6.84 2.39 5.58
C LEU A 64 7.23 3.77 6.08
N GLU A 65 6.29 4.72 6.21
CA GLU A 65 6.50 6.03 6.85
C GLU A 65 6.45 5.95 8.38
N THR A 66 6.38 4.76 8.99
CA THR A 66 6.42 4.63 10.46
C THR A 66 7.84 4.93 10.95
N THR A 67 8.14 6.21 11.14
CA THR A 67 9.28 6.71 11.90
C THR A 67 8.72 7.76 12.88
N VAL A 68 8.57 7.32 14.14
CA VAL A 68 8.39 8.07 15.42
C VAL A 68 7.92 9.53 15.37
#